data_AF-A0A6P7TI19-F1
#
_entry.id   AF-A0A6P7TI19-F1
#
_cell.length_a   1.000
_cell.length_b   1.000
_cell.length_c   1.000
_cell.angle_alpha   90.00
_cell.angle_beta   90.00
_cell.angle_gamma   90.00
#
_symmetry.space_group_name_H-M   'P 1'
#
loop_
_entity.id
_entity.type
_entity.pdbx_description
1 polymer ?
#
loop_
_entity_poly.entity_id
_entity_poly.type
_entity_poly.pdbx_seq_one_letter_code
_entity_poly.pdbx_strand_id
1 'polypeptide(L)'
;MLKVLSSVLVLLMTSGHYLGLEINLPELENGGVHWALLVAGSNTWSNYRHQADICHAYQVLHKNGIPDERIVVMMYDDIANNRMNPEPGKVINKPNGVNVYEGVPKDYTGDDVTPSVFLNVLQGKKEALNGHGSGKVIARRMNSQVKLRQDLIMEVKSRKSIPQAFCPAF
;
A
#
# COMPACT_ATOMS: atom_id res chain seq x y z
N MET A 1 -28.87 -24.77 3.40
CA MET A 1 -29.68 -24.09 2.36
C MET A 1 -28.95 -22.81 1.97
N LEU A 2 -28.54 -22.75 0.71
CA LEU A 2 -27.52 -21.88 0.14
C LEU A 2 -28.14 -20.57 -0.37
N LYS A 3 -27.60 -19.41 0.03
CA LYS A 3 -27.63 -18.16 -0.77
C LYS A 3 -26.33 -17.39 -0.56
N VAL A 4 -25.26 -17.92 -1.15
CA VAL A 4 -24.06 -17.16 -1.48
C VAL A 4 -24.37 -16.46 -2.80
N LEU A 5 -24.74 -15.18 -2.75
CA LEU A 5 -24.87 -14.31 -3.93
C LEU A 5 -23.81 -13.22 -3.75
N SER A 6 -22.65 -13.43 -4.37
CA SER A 6 -22.26 -12.79 -5.64
C SER A 6 -21.98 -11.30 -5.48
N SER A 7 -20.71 -11.00 -5.20
CA SER A 7 -20.01 -9.77 -5.61
C SER A 7 -18.53 -10.06 -5.49
N VAL A 8 -18.06 -10.98 -6.33
CA VAL A 8 -16.65 -11.20 -6.61
C VAL A 8 -16.30 -10.18 -7.69
N LEU A 9 -15.91 -8.97 -7.30
CA LEU A 9 -15.22 -8.06 -8.21
C LEU A 9 -13.76 -8.45 -8.22
N VAL A 10 -13.43 -9.46 -9.03
CA VAL A 10 -12.04 -9.72 -9.43
C VAL A 10 -11.66 -8.60 -10.38
N LEU A 11 -11.00 -7.56 -9.88
CA LEU A 11 -10.38 -6.55 -10.73
C LEU A 11 -9.09 -7.14 -11.30
N LEU A 12 -9.21 -7.90 -12.38
CA LEU A 12 -8.07 -8.23 -13.23
C LEU A 12 -7.61 -6.92 -13.87
N MET A 13 -6.58 -6.31 -13.27
CA MET A 13 -5.88 -5.14 -13.81
C MET A 13 -5.25 -5.53 -15.16
N THR A 14 -6.03 -5.45 -16.23
CA THR A 14 -5.55 -5.49 -17.61
C THR A 14 -5.07 -4.09 -17.98
N SER A 15 -3.98 -4.07 -18.73
CA SER A 15 -3.11 -2.91 -18.94
C SER A 15 -3.79 -1.75 -19.64
N GLY A 16 -3.55 -0.54 -19.10
CA GLY A 16 -3.54 0.69 -19.85
C GLY A 16 -4.91 1.28 -20.14
N HIS A 17 -5.48 1.97 -19.14
CA HIS A 17 -6.23 3.24 -19.24
C HIS A 17 -6.69 3.61 -17.82
N TYR A 18 -5.82 4.27 -17.03
CA TYR A 18 -6.21 4.89 -15.74
C TYR A 18 -6.21 6.41 -15.92
N LEU A 19 -7.15 6.90 -16.74
CA LEU A 19 -7.62 8.28 -16.69
C LEU A 19 -9.01 8.21 -16.08
N GLY A 20 -9.13 8.53 -14.79
CA GLY A 20 -10.42 8.81 -14.15
C GLY A 20 -11.16 7.64 -13.48
N LEU A 21 -10.48 6.63 -12.94
CA LEU A 21 -11.15 5.70 -12.02
C LEU A 21 -11.35 6.38 -10.67
N GLU A 22 -12.52 6.98 -10.47
CA GLU A 22 -13.08 7.18 -9.14
C GLU A 22 -13.23 5.81 -8.49
N ILE A 23 -12.42 5.52 -7.48
CA ILE A 23 -12.69 4.35 -6.65
C ILE A 23 -13.87 4.77 -5.79
N ASN A 24 -15.07 4.36 -6.21
CA ASN A 24 -16.25 4.38 -5.36
C ASN A 24 -16.00 3.38 -4.22
N LEU A 25 -15.35 3.84 -3.15
CA LEU A 25 -15.20 3.07 -1.93
C LEU A 25 -16.61 2.75 -1.43
N PRO A 26 -16.96 1.46 -1.28
CA PRO A 26 -18.31 1.10 -0.87
C PRO A 26 -18.60 1.74 0.49
N GLU A 27 -19.77 2.36 0.63
CA GLU A 27 -20.24 2.80 1.93
C GLU A 27 -20.33 1.58 2.86
N LEU A 28 -19.71 1.69 4.02
CA LEU A 28 -19.74 0.64 5.02
C LEU A 28 -21.02 0.75 5.82
N GLU A 29 -21.73 -0.37 5.98
CA GLU A 29 -22.91 -0.46 6.84
C GLU A 29 -22.59 0.10 8.25
N ASN A 30 -23.56 0.80 8.84
CA ASN A 30 -23.48 1.38 10.19
C ASN A 30 -22.37 2.43 10.40
N GLY A 31 -21.95 3.15 9.35
CA GLY A 31 -20.96 4.24 9.48
C GLY A 31 -19.55 3.70 9.75
N GLY A 32 -19.23 2.53 9.19
CA GLY A 32 -17.87 1.97 9.25
C GLY A 32 -16.84 2.88 8.59
N VAL A 33 -15.58 2.72 8.97
CA VAL A 33 -14.45 3.46 8.40
C VAL A 33 -13.50 2.53 7.64
N HIS A 34 -12.99 3.01 6.51
CA HIS A 34 -11.98 2.31 5.73
C HIS A 34 -10.59 2.47 6.36
N TRP A 35 -9.84 1.37 6.41
CA TRP A 35 -8.44 1.31 6.81
C TRP A 35 -7.65 0.59 5.73
N ALA A 36 -6.38 0.93 5.57
CA ALA A 36 -5.47 0.28 4.64
C ALA A 36 -4.13 -0.05 5.31
N LEU A 37 -3.57 -1.21 4.96
CA LEU A 37 -2.21 -1.61 5.29
C LEU A 37 -1.48 -1.90 3.99
N LEU A 38 -0.53 -1.03 3.63
CA LEU A 38 0.28 -1.13 2.42
C LEU A 38 1.67 -1.66 2.78
N VAL A 39 2.12 -2.73 2.12
CA VAL A 39 3.38 -3.41 2.49
C VAL A 39 4.23 -3.72 1.27
N ALA A 40 5.45 -3.20 1.25
CA ALA A 40 6.50 -3.63 0.33
C ALA A 40 7.50 -4.52 1.09
N GLY A 41 7.38 -5.83 0.90
CA GLY A 41 8.20 -6.84 1.61
C GLY A 41 9.62 -7.04 1.06
N SER A 42 10.16 -6.08 0.30
CA SER A 42 11.50 -6.17 -0.29
C SER A 42 12.14 -4.80 -0.43
N ASN A 43 13.46 -4.80 -0.57
CA ASN A 43 14.29 -3.61 -0.63
C ASN A 43 15.32 -3.69 -1.77
N THR A 44 16.18 -2.69 -1.85
CA THR A 44 17.20 -2.42 -2.87
C THR A 44 16.63 -2.01 -4.22
N TRP A 45 17.49 -1.34 -5.00
CA TRP A 45 17.15 -0.78 -6.30
C TRP A 45 16.57 -1.79 -7.30
N SER A 46 17.04 -3.04 -7.28
CA SER A 46 16.51 -4.10 -8.16
C SER A 46 15.04 -4.44 -7.89
N ASN A 47 14.53 -4.08 -6.71
CA ASN A 47 13.13 -4.26 -6.30
C ASN A 47 12.34 -2.96 -6.21
N TYR A 48 12.83 -1.89 -6.84
CA TYR A 48 12.17 -0.58 -6.97
C TYR A 48 10.65 -0.68 -7.14
N ARG A 49 10.19 -1.57 -8.03
CA ARG A 49 8.78 -1.78 -8.38
C ARG A 49 7.87 -1.99 -7.15
N HIS A 50 8.33 -2.72 -6.13
CA HIS A 50 7.47 -3.05 -4.99
C HIS A 50 7.17 -1.82 -4.12
N GLN A 51 8.16 -0.94 -3.90
CA GLN A 51 7.93 0.31 -3.17
C GLN A 51 7.19 1.33 -4.05
N ALA A 52 7.47 1.37 -5.36
CA ALA A 52 6.72 2.20 -6.28
C ALA A 52 5.22 1.83 -6.34
N ASP A 53 4.89 0.53 -6.30
CA ASP A 53 3.52 0.02 -6.33
C ASP A 53 2.73 0.48 -5.10
N ILE A 54 3.29 0.35 -3.90
CA ILE A 54 2.60 0.81 -2.68
C ILE A 54 2.57 2.34 -2.55
N CYS A 55 3.56 3.07 -3.08
CA CYS A 55 3.54 4.53 -3.14
C CYS A 55 2.38 4.97 -4.04
N HIS A 56 2.23 4.35 -5.21
CA HIS A 56 1.11 4.62 -6.10
C HIS A 56 -0.24 4.24 -5.47
N ALA A 57 -0.32 3.10 -4.78
CA ALA A 57 -1.49 2.71 -4.00
C ALA A 57 -1.89 3.77 -2.96
N TYR A 58 -0.91 4.31 -2.22
CA TYR A 58 -1.15 5.41 -1.28
C TYR A 58 -1.78 6.62 -1.99
N GLN A 59 -1.22 7.07 -3.12
CA GLN A 59 -1.76 8.22 -3.86
C GLN A 59 -3.22 8.00 -4.25
N VAL A 60 -3.56 6.78 -4.68
CA VAL A 60 -4.92 6.40 -5.03
C VAL A 60 -5.84 6.46 -3.80
N LEU A 61 -5.46 5.87 -2.66
CA LEU A 61 -6.28 5.87 -1.46
C LEU A 61 -6.46 7.28 -0.86
N HIS A 62 -5.37 8.03 -0.77
CA HIS A 62 -5.36 9.40 -0.25
C HIS A 62 -6.23 10.33 -1.11
N LYS A 63 -6.09 10.25 -2.45
CA LYS A 63 -6.93 11.03 -3.39
C LYS A 63 -8.42 10.67 -3.30
N ASN A 64 -8.75 9.44 -2.92
CA ASN A 64 -10.14 8.99 -2.72
C ASN A 64 -10.63 9.21 -1.26
N GLY A 65 -9.93 10.03 -0.47
CA GLY A 65 -10.44 10.54 0.81
C GLY A 65 -10.18 9.65 2.02
N ILE A 66 -9.35 8.61 1.91
CA ILE A 66 -8.88 7.89 3.11
C ILE A 66 -7.79 8.72 3.78
N PRO A 67 -7.98 9.18 5.03
CA PRO A 67 -6.99 10.01 5.71
C PRO A 67 -5.75 9.19 6.11
N ASP A 68 -4.59 9.83 6.19
CA ASP A 68 -3.30 9.19 6.50
C ASP A 68 -3.29 8.49 7.87
N GLU A 69 -4.12 8.94 8.81
CA GLU A 69 -4.33 8.29 10.11
C GLU A 69 -4.86 6.85 9.96
N ARG A 70 -5.48 6.52 8.80
CA ARG A 70 -6.07 5.21 8.47
C ARG A 70 -5.33 4.44 7.39
N ILE A 71 -4.21 4.97 6.90
CA ILE A 71 -3.32 4.27 5.98
C ILE A 71 -2.03 3.98 6.73
N VAL A 72 -1.74 2.70 6.95
CA VAL A 72 -0.47 2.25 7.53
C VAL A 72 0.44 1.82 6.39
N VAL A 73 1.65 2.36 6.33
CA VAL A 73 2.63 2.05 5.28
C VAL A 73 3.87 1.38 5.87
N MET A 74 4.17 0.18 5.37
CA MET A 74 5.39 -0.56 5.67
C MET A 74 6.25 -0.68 4.40
N MET A 75 7.41 -0.03 4.38
CA MET A 75 8.32 -0.08 3.23
C MET A 75 9.74 0.24 3.63
N TYR A 76 10.73 -0.41 3.00
CA TYR A 76 12.11 -0.25 3.44
C TYR A 76 12.65 1.19 3.31
N ASP A 77 12.08 1.97 2.38
CA ASP A 77 12.36 3.39 2.15
C ASP A 77 13.78 3.69 1.64
N ASP A 78 14.32 2.78 0.85
CA ASP A 78 15.69 2.85 0.30
C ASP A 78 15.74 3.13 -1.20
N ILE A 79 14.62 3.59 -1.78
CA ILE A 79 14.48 3.83 -3.22
C ILE A 79 14.60 5.31 -3.58
N ALA A 80 13.84 6.20 -2.94
CA ALA A 80 13.78 7.61 -3.33
C ALA A 80 15.15 8.30 -3.29
N ASN A 81 15.96 7.98 -2.28
CA ASN A 81 17.31 8.52 -2.11
C ASN A 81 18.42 7.52 -2.44
N ASN A 82 18.10 6.46 -3.20
CA ASN A 82 19.12 5.51 -3.63
C ASN A 82 20.15 6.19 -4.52
N ARG A 83 21.44 5.80 -4.42
CA ARG A 83 22.51 6.35 -5.26
C ARG A 83 22.32 6.07 -6.75
N MET A 84 21.58 5.01 -7.09
CA MET A 84 21.23 4.68 -8.48
C MET A 84 20.00 5.43 -8.98
N ASN A 85 19.31 6.20 -8.12
CA ASN A 85 18.15 6.98 -8.54
C ASN A 85 18.60 8.24 -9.29
N PRO A 86 18.31 8.38 -10.60
CA PRO A 86 18.67 9.58 -11.35
C PRO A 86 17.86 10.81 -10.91
N GLU A 87 16.73 10.62 -10.23
CA GLU A 87 15.91 11.69 -9.68
C GLU A 87 15.73 11.54 -8.16
N PRO A 88 16.72 11.96 -7.35
CA PRO A 88 16.65 11.86 -5.89
C PRO A 88 15.37 12.48 -5.33
N GLY A 89 14.76 11.78 -4.37
CA GLY A 89 13.49 12.17 -3.75
C GLY A 89 12.24 11.83 -4.57
N LYS A 90 12.37 11.27 -5.78
CA LYS A 90 11.25 10.85 -6.61
C LYS A 90 11.16 9.34 -6.75
N VAL A 91 9.93 8.83 -6.80
CA VAL A 91 9.62 7.47 -7.21
C VAL A 91 8.45 7.57 -8.20
N ILE A 92 8.63 7.09 -9.43
CA ILE A 92 7.59 6.90 -10.43
C ILE A 92 7.15 5.43 -10.49
N ASN A 93 5.87 5.15 -10.76
CA ASN A 93 5.35 3.78 -10.90
C ASN A 93 5.12 3.35 -12.37
N LYS A 94 5.22 4.30 -13.31
CA LYS A 94 5.09 4.06 -14.75
C LYS A 94 6.03 4.98 -15.53
N PRO A 95 6.41 4.64 -16.78
CA PRO A 95 7.24 5.50 -17.61
C PRO A 95 6.60 6.88 -17.79
N ASN A 96 7.39 7.95 -17.65
CA ASN A 96 6.92 9.34 -17.67
C ASN A 96 5.76 9.62 -16.69
N GLY A 97 5.67 8.84 -15.61
CA GLY A 97 4.68 9.00 -14.56
C GLY A 97 5.00 10.18 -13.63
N VAL A 98 4.00 10.55 -12.83
CA VAL A 98 4.19 11.53 -11.74
C VAL A 98 4.95 10.90 -10.58
N ASN A 99 5.54 11.73 -9.73
CA ASN A 99 6.11 11.29 -8.46
C ASN A 99 4.99 10.72 -7.57
N VAL A 100 5.12 9.46 -7.17
CA VAL A 100 4.19 8.79 -6.25
C VAL A 100 4.73 8.71 -4.82
N TYR A 101 5.98 9.12 -4.57
CA TYR A 101 6.63 9.03 -3.25
C TYR A 101 6.19 10.11 -2.26
N GLU A 102 5.85 11.29 -2.78
CA GLU A 102 5.54 12.45 -1.97
C GLU A 102 4.30 12.23 -1.10
N GLY A 103 4.37 12.65 0.16
CA GLY A 103 3.26 12.50 1.13
C GLY A 103 3.10 11.09 1.71
N VAL A 104 3.68 10.05 1.10
CA VAL A 104 3.54 8.65 1.58
C VAL A 104 4.04 8.53 3.03
N PRO A 105 3.20 8.10 3.99
CA PRO A 105 3.61 7.87 5.37
C PRO A 105 4.78 6.89 5.48
N LYS A 106 5.61 7.07 6.50
CA LYS A 106 6.78 6.23 6.80
C LYS A 106 6.56 5.52 8.13
N ASP A 107 5.46 4.76 8.23
CA ASP A 107 5.04 4.21 9.52
C ASP A 107 5.99 3.13 10.02
N TYR A 108 6.51 2.29 9.13
CA TYR A 108 7.55 1.30 9.44
C TYR A 108 8.51 1.19 8.26
N THR A 109 9.79 1.48 8.52
CA THR A 109 10.83 1.52 7.48
C THR A 109 12.07 0.73 7.88
N GLY A 110 12.94 0.42 6.92
CA GLY A 110 14.15 -0.36 7.17
C GLY A 110 13.87 -1.66 7.90
N ASP A 111 14.57 -1.87 9.02
CA ASP A 111 14.52 -3.11 9.79
C ASP A 111 13.21 -3.32 10.56
N ASP A 112 12.30 -2.33 10.58
CA ASP A 112 10.95 -2.50 11.12
C ASP A 112 9.99 -3.22 10.15
N VAL A 113 10.39 -3.40 8.88
CA VAL A 113 9.59 -4.14 7.89
C VAL A 113 9.76 -5.65 8.10
N THR A 114 9.14 -6.15 9.16
CA THR A 114 9.21 -7.57 9.56
C THR A 114 7.84 -8.23 9.63
N PRO A 115 7.75 -9.57 9.52
CA PRO A 115 6.49 -10.29 9.72
C PRO A 115 5.85 -10.06 11.09
N SER A 116 6.65 -9.90 12.15
CA SER A 116 6.17 -9.64 13.51
C SER A 116 5.46 -8.30 13.61
N VAL A 117 6.10 -7.24 13.10
CA VAL A 117 5.50 -5.89 13.06
C VAL A 117 4.22 -5.90 12.22
N PHE A 118 4.26 -6.50 11.03
CA PHE A 118 3.08 -6.65 10.17
C PHE A 118 1.90 -7.30 10.89
N LEU A 119 2.13 -8.43 11.58
CA LEU A 119 1.08 -9.12 12.32
C LEU A 119 0.54 -8.28 13.48
N ASN A 120 1.40 -7.58 14.22
CA ASN A 120 0.98 -6.72 15.32
C ASN A 120 0.16 -5.51 14.84
N VAL A 121 0.55 -4.90 13.71
CA VAL A 121 -0.20 -3.83 13.03
C VAL A 121 -1.59 -4.33 12.61
N LEU A 122 -1.64 -5.48 11.94
CA LEU A 122 -2.88 -6.10 11.48
C LEU A 122 -3.81 -6.48 12.64
N GLN A 123 -3.23 -6.91 13.77
CA GLN A 123 -3.98 -7.29 14.97
C GLN A 123 -4.36 -6.10 15.86
N GLY A 124 -3.90 -4.88 15.56
CA GLY A 124 -4.17 -3.70 16.39
C GLY A 124 -3.40 -3.68 17.71
N LYS A 125 -2.28 -4.42 17.82
CA LYS A 125 -1.49 -4.56 19.06
C LYS A 125 -0.43 -3.46 19.17
N LYS A 126 -0.86 -2.27 19.57
CA LYS A 126 0.02 -1.09 19.66
C LYS A 126 1.16 -1.27 20.66
N GLU A 127 0.87 -1.88 21.80
CA GLU A 127 1.83 -2.09 22.89
C GLU A 127 2.97 -3.03 22.48
N ALA A 128 2.71 -3.95 21.55
CA ALA A 128 3.70 -4.86 21.00
C ALA A 128 4.65 -4.20 19.99
N LEU A 129 4.44 -2.91 19.68
CA LEU A 129 5.24 -2.12 18.74
C LEU A 129 6.01 -0.98 19.43
N ASN A 130 6.13 -1.01 20.76
CA ASN A 130 6.91 -0.03 21.50
C ASN A 130 8.37 -0.05 21.01
N GLY A 131 8.86 1.09 20.52
CA GLY A 131 10.19 1.24 19.95
C GLY A 131 10.32 0.88 18.47
N HIS A 132 9.21 0.55 17.79
CA HIS A 132 9.17 0.25 16.36
C HIS A 132 8.35 1.30 15.60
N GLY A 133 8.97 1.91 14.58
CA GLY A 133 8.33 2.85 13.68
C GLY A 133 7.48 3.93 14.37
N SER A 134 6.33 4.24 13.76
CA SER A 134 5.34 5.19 14.26
C SER A 134 4.44 4.65 15.38
N GLY A 135 4.41 3.33 15.57
CA GLY A 135 3.43 2.65 16.43
C GLY A 135 1.99 2.69 15.90
N LYS A 136 1.76 3.11 14.65
CA LYS A 136 0.42 3.13 14.02
C LYS A 136 -0.06 1.70 13.72
N VAL A 137 -1.25 1.35 14.20
CA VAL A 137 -1.87 0.04 13.97
C VAL A 137 -3.26 0.20 13.39
N ILE A 138 -3.80 -0.86 12.79
CA ILE A 138 -5.19 -0.87 12.33
C ILE A 138 -6.10 -0.87 13.56
N ALA A 139 -6.97 0.13 13.68
CA ALA A 139 -7.91 0.22 14.80
C ALA A 139 -9.09 -0.75 14.62
N ARG A 140 -9.33 -1.61 15.61
CA ARG A 140 -10.52 -2.47 15.68
C ARG A 140 -11.55 -1.81 16.60
N ARG A 141 -12.52 -1.07 16.06
CA ARG A 141 -13.65 -0.57 16.88
C ARG A 141 -14.66 -1.69 17.12
N MET A 142 -15.31 -1.69 18.28
CA MET A 142 -16.57 -2.43 18.44
C MET A 142 -17.58 -1.79 17.47
N ASN A 143 -18.22 -2.61 16.62
CA ASN A 143 -19.02 -2.24 15.43
C ASN A 143 -18.24 -1.88 14.15
N SER A 144 -16.90 -1.92 14.14
CA SER A 144 -16.20 -2.02 12.86
C SER A 144 -16.33 -3.46 12.40
N GLN A 145 -17.02 -3.69 11.28
CA GLN A 145 -16.78 -4.86 10.46
C GLN A 145 -15.29 -4.80 10.09
N VAL A 146 -14.42 -5.44 10.87
CA VAL A 146 -13.11 -5.86 10.37
C VAL A 146 -13.42 -7.04 9.47
N LYS A 147 -14.05 -6.75 8.32
CA LYS A 147 -13.86 -7.59 7.17
C LYS A 147 -12.40 -7.40 6.81
N LEU A 148 -11.55 -8.31 7.32
CA LEU A 148 -10.36 -8.76 6.60
C LEU A 148 -10.86 -9.34 5.27
N ARG A 149 -11.45 -8.51 4.42
CA ARG A 149 -11.52 -8.86 3.04
C ARG A 149 -10.08 -8.71 2.56
N GLN A 150 -9.59 -9.72 1.89
CA GLN A 150 -8.36 -9.64 1.10
C GLN A 150 -8.44 -8.56 0.01
N ASP A 151 -9.50 -7.74 -0.05
CA ASP A 151 -9.71 -6.73 -1.08
C ASP A 151 -8.83 -5.47 -0.89
N LEU A 152 -8.27 -5.22 0.30
CA LEU A 152 -7.27 -4.14 0.45
C LEU A 152 -6.05 -4.48 1.32
N ILE A 153 -5.70 -5.76 1.44
CA ILE A 153 -4.30 -6.13 1.62
C ILE A 153 -3.72 -6.12 0.22
N MET A 154 -3.17 -4.99 -0.23
CA MET A 154 -2.33 -4.99 -1.42
C MET A 154 -0.98 -5.60 -1.07
N GLU A 155 -0.97 -6.93 -0.95
CA GLU A 155 0.25 -7.70 -1.11
C GLU A 155 0.54 -7.71 -2.61
N VAL A 156 1.46 -6.84 -3.03
CA VAL A 156 1.93 -6.80 -4.40
C VAL A 156 2.74 -8.08 -4.65
N LYS A 157 2.06 -9.16 -5.07
CA LYS A 157 2.72 -10.34 -5.62
C LYS A 157 3.27 -9.97 -6.99
N SER A 158 4.57 -9.68 -7.00
CA SER A 158 5.45 -9.45 -8.16
C SER A 158 4.95 -10.10 -9.46
N ARG A 159 4.18 -9.38 -10.29
CA ARG A 159 4.04 -9.73 -11.71
C ARG A 159 5.28 -9.23 -12.45
N LYS A 160 5.95 -10.14 -13.17
CA LYS A 160 7.08 -9.85 -14.08
C LYS A 160 6.61 -9.07 -15.31
N SER A 161 5.98 -7.92 -15.16
CA SER A 161 5.43 -7.14 -16.28
C SER A 161 5.89 -5.69 -16.35
N ILE A 162 6.83 -5.27 -15.49
CA ILE A 162 7.70 -4.15 -15.83
C ILE A 162 9.04 -4.79 -16.21
N PRO A 163 9.40 -4.82 -17.51
CA PRO A 163 10.72 -5.26 -17.92
C PRO A 163 11.76 -4.50 -17.11
N GLN A 164 12.82 -5.20 -16.71
CA GLN A 164 13.98 -4.64 -16.02
C GLN A 164 14.63 -3.46 -16.78
N ALA A 165 14.20 -3.23 -18.03
CA ALA A 165 14.48 -2.07 -18.86
C ALA A 165 13.92 -0.73 -18.33
N PHE A 166 13.05 -0.71 -17.31
CA PHE A 166 12.61 0.54 -16.67
C PHE A 166 13.32 0.84 -15.33
N CYS A 167 14.35 0.06 -14.97
CA CYS A 167 15.44 0.64 -14.18
C CYS A 167 16.14 1.65 -15.11
N PRO A 168 16.26 2.93 -14.75
CA PRO A 168 16.69 3.96 -15.68
C PRO A 168 18.11 3.68 -16.18
N ALA A 169 18.16 3.14 -17.40
CA ALA A 169 18.94 3.69 -18.48
C ALA A 169 17.97 3.88 -19.66
N PHE A 170 17.04 4.83 -19.50
CA PHE A 170 15.90 5.16 -20.38
C PHE A 170 14.73 4.16 -20.40
#